data_AF-A0A6J4FVV5-F1
#
_entry.id   AF-A0A6J4FVV5-F1
#
_cell.length_a   1.000
_cell.length_b   1.000
_cell.length_c   1.000
_cell.angle_alpha   90.00
_cell.angle_beta   90.00
_cell.angle_gamma   90.00
#
_symmetry.space_group_name_H-M   'P 1'
#
loop_
_entity.id
_entity.type
_entity.pdbx_description
1 polymer ?
#
loop_
_entity_poly.entity_id
_entity_poly.type
_entity_poly.pdbx_seq_one_letter_code
_entity_poly.pdbx_strand_id
1 'polypeptide(L)'
;MAKSSKSLVSMDKILEILASTISIVLGLFGLSQHYGSNTIKPSRIYTSGDAAKFLELDRLEVLHLIKSGAIQATKGGNGNYLIVGQSLINYLASPNVSSTD
;
A
#
# COMPACT_ATOMS: atom_id res chain seq x y z
N MET A 1 22.31 -41.98 -36.41
CA MET A 1 21.24 -41.01 -36.72
C MET A 1 20.06 -41.29 -35.80
N ALA A 2 19.76 -40.39 -34.87
CA ALA A 2 18.49 -40.38 -34.13
C ALA A 2 18.11 -38.92 -33.89
N LYS A 3 17.02 -38.54 -34.54
CA LYS A 3 16.38 -37.22 -34.53
C LYS A 3 15.44 -37.24 -33.32
N SER A 4 15.57 -36.30 -32.37
CA SER A 4 14.51 -36.11 -31.37
C SER A 4 14.46 -34.67 -30.88
N SER A 5 13.67 -33.91 -31.64
CA SER A 5 12.76 -32.84 -31.26
C SER A 5 13.08 -32.10 -29.95
N LYS A 6 13.77 -30.96 -30.09
CA LYS A 6 13.66 -29.86 -29.13
C LYS A 6 12.17 -29.53 -28.99
N SER A 7 11.63 -29.73 -27.79
CA SER A 7 10.27 -29.34 -27.41
C SER A 7 10.15 -27.82 -27.54
N LEU A 8 9.76 -27.35 -28.73
CA LEU A 8 9.27 -26.00 -28.95
C LEU A 8 7.92 -25.93 -28.25
N VAL A 9 7.93 -25.38 -27.03
CA VAL A 9 6.69 -24.90 -26.42
C VAL A 9 6.05 -23.96 -27.45
N SER A 10 4.90 -24.36 -28.00
CA SER A 10 4.22 -23.54 -29.02
C SER A 10 4.03 -22.14 -28.47
N MET A 11 4.28 -21.12 -29.29
CA MET A 11 4.09 -19.72 -28.90
C MET A 11 2.67 -19.48 -28.33
N ASP A 12 1.68 -20.27 -28.76
CA ASP A 12 0.31 -20.26 -28.24
C ASP A 12 0.25 -20.59 -26.74
N LYS A 13 1.01 -21.59 -26.28
CA LYS A 13 1.07 -21.95 -24.85
C LYS A 13 1.73 -20.87 -24.02
N ILE A 14 2.74 -20.21 -24.57
CA ILE A 14 3.42 -19.08 -23.89
C ILE A 14 2.44 -17.92 -23.76
N LEU A 15 1.68 -17.62 -24.81
CA LEU A 15 0.69 -16.56 -24.80
C LEU A 15 -0.45 -16.83 -23.81
N GLU A 16 -0.91 -18.07 -23.74
CA GLU A 16 -1.94 -18.51 -22.80
C GLU A 16 -1.47 -18.41 -21.33
N ILE A 17 -0.23 -18.82 -21.04
CA ILE A 17 0.38 -18.68 -19.70
C ILE A 17 0.54 -17.21 -19.31
N LEU A 18 0.99 -16.36 -20.23
CA LEU A 18 1.14 -14.92 -19.98
C LEU A 18 -0.23 -14.26 -19.71
N ALA A 19 -1.24 -14.58 -20.52
CA ALA A 19 -2.60 -14.07 -20.32
C ALA A 19 -3.18 -14.50 -18.97
N SER A 20 -3.03 -15.78 -18.60
CA SER A 20 -3.48 -16.30 -17.31
C SER A 20 -2.80 -15.60 -16.13
N THR A 21 -1.49 -15.39 -16.21
CA THR A 21 -0.73 -14.70 -15.17
C THR A 21 -1.17 -13.25 -15.01
N ILE A 22 -1.39 -12.54 -16.12
CA ILE A 22 -1.87 -11.14 -16.12
C ILE A 22 -3.28 -11.06 -15.51
N SER A 23 -4.18 -11.98 -15.84
CA SER A 23 -5.54 -12.02 -15.27
C SER A 23 -5.55 -12.31 -13.77
N ILE A 24 -4.66 -13.17 -13.27
CA ILE A 24 -4.53 -13.45 -11.83
C ILE A 24 -4.00 -12.22 -11.09
N VAL A 25 -2.98 -11.56 -11.64
CA VAL A 25 -2.42 -10.34 -11.05
C VAL A 25 -3.48 -9.24 -11.01
N LEU A 26 -4.17 -8.95 -12.12
CA LEU A 26 -5.26 -7.97 -12.17
C LEU A 26 -6.42 -8.32 -11.24
N GLY A 27 -6.80 -9.60 -11.15
CA GLY A 27 -7.86 -10.06 -10.26
C GLY A 27 -7.53 -9.84 -8.78
N LEU A 28 -6.29 -10.09 -8.37
CA LEU A 28 -5.80 -9.85 -7.01
C LEU A 28 -5.73 -8.34 -6.70
N PHE A 29 -5.22 -7.52 -7.62
CA PHE A 29 -5.21 -6.06 -7.47
C PHE A 29 -6.63 -5.46 -7.42
N GLY A 30 -7.58 -6.03 -8.17
CA GLY A 30 -8.98 -5.59 -8.18
C GLY A 30 -9.75 -5.94 -6.90
N LEU A 31 -9.48 -7.10 -6.30
CA LEU A 31 -10.08 -7.50 -5.02
C LEU A 31 -9.56 -6.66 -3.84
N SER A 32 -8.32 -6.16 -3.91
CA SER A 32 -7.75 -5.28 -2.89
C SER A 32 -8.46 -3.92 -2.79
N GLN A 33 -9.23 -3.50 -3.79
CA GLN A 33 -9.91 -2.20 -3.79
C GLN A 33 -11.29 -2.22 -3.11
N HIS A 34 -11.73 -3.38 -2.59
CA HIS A 34 -13.05 -3.54 -1.96
C HIS A 34 -13.03 -3.48 -0.42
N TYR A 35 -12.02 -2.85 0.17
CA TYR A 35 -11.97 -2.56 1.62
C TYR A 35 -12.33 -1.10 1.91
N GLY A 36 -13.63 -0.82 1.93
CA GLY A 36 -14.21 0.35 2.60
C GLY A 36 -13.90 1.71 1.95
N SER A 37 -14.92 2.55 1.85
CA SER A 37 -14.74 3.97 1.53
C SER A 37 -14.00 4.70 2.66
N ASN A 38 -12.70 4.46 2.77
CA ASN A 38 -11.78 5.03 3.74
C ASN A 38 -11.10 6.28 3.14
N THR A 39 -11.86 7.10 2.42
CA THR A 39 -11.34 8.35 1.86
C THR A 39 -10.96 9.28 3.00
N ILE A 40 -9.67 9.58 3.11
CA ILE A 40 -9.13 10.53 4.08
C ILE A 40 -9.65 11.92 3.71
N LYS A 41 -10.53 12.48 4.54
CA LYS A 41 -10.96 13.88 4.42
C LYS A 41 -9.84 14.82 4.89
N PRO A 42 -9.38 15.80 4.07
CA PRO A 42 -8.26 16.67 4.41
C PRO A 42 -8.39 17.44 5.73
N SER A 43 -9.57 17.98 6.01
CA SER A 43 -9.84 18.83 7.18
C SER A 43 -10.26 18.05 8.44
N ARG A 44 -10.40 16.72 8.34
CA ARG A 44 -10.81 15.90 9.48
C ARG A 44 -9.60 15.59 10.37
N ILE A 45 -9.81 15.59 11.68
CA ILE A 45 -8.83 15.13 12.66
C ILE A 45 -8.99 13.63 12.87
N TYR A 46 -7.87 12.93 12.86
CA TYR A 46 -7.75 11.49 13.05
C TYR A 46 -6.84 11.20 14.25
N THR A 47 -7.11 10.09 14.92
CA THR A 47 -6.21 9.59 15.95
C THR A 47 -5.08 8.77 15.33
N SER A 48 -4.01 8.52 16.10
CA SER A 48 -2.99 7.51 15.74
C SER A 48 -3.57 6.13 15.40
N GLY A 49 -4.70 5.73 15.99
CA GLY A 49 -5.37 4.47 15.68
C GLY A 49 -6.15 4.49 14.36
N ASP A 50 -6.70 5.65 13.98
CA ASP A 50 -7.33 5.81 12.66
C ASP A 50 -6.27 5.84 11.56
N ALA A 51 -5.16 6.55 11.79
CA ALA A 51 -4.02 6.58 10.87
C ALA A 51 -3.43 5.18 10.64
N ALA A 52 -3.33 4.34 11.67
CA ALA A 52 -2.89 2.95 11.54
C ALA A 52 -3.74 2.16 10.54
N LYS A 53 -5.06 2.38 10.53
CA LYS A 53 -5.98 1.74 9.57
C LYS A 53 -5.80 2.26 8.14
N PHE A 54 -5.56 3.56 7.97
CA PHE A 54 -5.35 4.15 6.64
C PHE A 54 -4.00 3.76 6.02
N LEU A 55 -2.98 3.55 6.86
CA LEU A 55 -1.62 3.23 6.43
C LEU A 55 -1.33 1.72 6.42
N GLU A 56 -2.25 0.91 6.94
CA GLU A 56 -2.06 -0.54 7.15
C GLU A 56 -0.79 -0.85 7.98
N LEU A 57 -0.53 -0.02 8.99
CA LEU A 57 0.63 -0.12 9.89
C LEU A 57 0.19 -0.36 11.33
N ASP A 58 1.11 -0.83 12.15
CA ASP A 58 0.88 -0.87 13.59
C ASP A 58 0.82 0.55 14.17
N ARG A 59 0.00 0.72 15.22
CA ARG A 59 -0.09 2.02 15.91
C ARG A 59 1.28 2.50 16.40
N LEU A 60 2.15 1.59 16.84
CA LEU A 60 3.51 1.94 17.28
C LEU A 60 4.36 2.52 16.14
N GLU A 61 4.23 1.98 14.93
CA GLU A 61 4.93 2.50 13.75
C GLU A 61 4.42 3.89 13.38
N VAL A 62 3.09 4.10 13.43
CA VAL A 62 2.51 5.45 13.25
C VAL A 62 3.06 6.44 14.27
N LEU A 63 3.23 6.03 15.53
CA LEU A 63 3.86 6.88 16.55
C LEU A 63 5.33 7.18 16.23
N HIS A 64 6.07 6.24 15.64
CA HIS A 64 7.43 6.50 15.15
C HIS A 64 7.44 7.47 13.97
N LEU A 65 6.49 7.36 13.04
CA LEU A 65 6.33 8.30 11.92
C LEU A 65 5.99 9.72 12.40
N ILE A 66 5.19 9.84 13.47
CA ILE A 66 4.90 11.13 14.09
C ILE A 66 6.15 11.70 14.77
N LYS A 67 6.85 10.88 15.56
CA LYS A 67 8.06 11.30 16.28
C LYS A 67 9.22 11.69 15.35
N SER A 68 9.35 11.01 14.21
CA SER A 68 10.34 11.33 13.18
C SER A 68 9.96 12.55 12.33
N GLY A 69 8.73 13.06 12.46
CA GLY A 69 8.23 14.20 11.70
C GLY A 69 7.72 13.85 10.29
N ALA A 70 7.71 12.57 9.92
CA ALA A 70 7.15 12.10 8.65
C ALA A 70 5.63 12.34 8.57
N ILE A 71 4.94 12.29 9.71
CA ILE A 71 3.52 12.68 9.84
C ILE A 71 3.41 13.82 10.84
N GLN A 72 2.86 14.95 10.41
CA GLN A 72 2.59 16.07 11.28
C GLN A 72 1.36 15.79 12.15
N ALA A 73 1.54 15.92 13.46
CA ALA A 73 0.49 15.73 14.44
C ALA A 73 0.68 16.65 15.65
N THR A 74 -0.42 16.99 16.31
CA THR A 74 -0.41 17.76 17.56
C THR A 74 -0.73 16.85 18.72
N LYS A 75 0.03 16.94 19.81
CA LYS A 75 -0.29 16.21 21.04
C LYS A 75 -1.48 16.86 21.74
N GLY A 76 -2.59 16.15 21.88
CA GLY A 76 -3.77 16.59 22.61
C GLY A 76 -3.58 16.52 24.12
N GLY A 77 -4.46 17.20 24.87
CA GLY A 77 -4.39 17.27 26.34
C GLY A 77 -4.55 15.94 27.07
N ASN A 78 -5.09 14.92 26.42
CA ASN A 78 -5.21 13.54 26.93
C ASN A 78 -3.99 12.66 26.57
N GLY A 79 -2.93 13.23 26.00
CA GLY A 79 -1.73 12.51 25.58
C GLY A 79 -1.85 11.80 24.22
N ASN A 80 -3.02 11.81 23.58
CA ASN A 80 -3.20 11.25 22.24
C ASN A 80 -2.74 12.24 21.16
N TYR A 81 -2.22 11.71 20.05
CA TYR A 81 -1.88 12.51 18.87
C TYR A 81 -3.11 12.76 18.00
N LEU A 82 -3.26 14.02 17.59
CA LEU A 82 -4.27 14.54 16.69
C LEU A 82 -3.62 14.81 15.33
N ILE A 83 -4.04 14.08 14.31
CA ILE A 83 -3.45 14.12 12.97
C ILE A 83 -4.47 14.74 12.02
N VAL A 84 -4.11 15.84 11.37
CA VAL A 84 -4.96 16.43 10.32
C VAL A 84 -4.91 15.53 9.10
N GLY A 85 -6.06 15.26 8.47
CA GLY A 85 -6.15 14.40 7.29
C GLY A 85 -5.21 14.80 6.16
N GLN A 86 -5.01 16.10 5.95
CA GLN A 86 -4.05 16.61 4.97
C GLN A 86 -2.62 16.11 5.24
N SER A 87 -2.22 15.94 6.50
CA SER A 87 -0.89 15.39 6.81
C SER A 87 -0.77 13.92 6.40
N LEU A 88 -1.82 13.12 6.55
CA LEU A 88 -1.82 11.72 6.11
C LEU A 88 -1.78 11.65 4.58
N ILE A 89 -2.54 12.50 3.91
CA ILE A 89 -2.53 12.61 2.45
C ILE A 89 -1.13 12.98 1.95
N ASN A 90 -0.48 13.96 2.60
CA ASN A 90 0.88 14.37 2.23
C ASN A 90 1.89 13.23 2.42
N TYR A 91 1.79 12.45 3.50
CA TYR A 91 2.64 11.29 3.72
C TYR A 91 2.45 10.23 2.65
N LEU A 92 1.20 9.88 2.32
CA LEU A 92 0.87 8.90 1.27
C LEU A 92 1.26 9.35 -0.14
N ALA A 93 1.20 10.67 -0.40
CA ALA A 93 1.60 11.26 -1.68
C ALA A 93 3.12 11.46 -1.79
N SER A 94 3.83 11.42 -0.67
CA SER A 94 5.30 11.48 -0.68
C SER A 94 5.82 10.14 -1.18
N PRO A 95 6.71 10.10 -2.19
CA PRO A 95 7.42 8.89 -2.54
C PRO A 95 8.27 8.53 -1.32
N ASN A 96 7.78 7.63 -0.46
CA ASN A 96 8.54 7.17 0.68
C ASN A 96 9.83 6.56 0.12
N VAL A 97 10.93 7.24 0.42
CA VAL A 97 12.29 6.74 0.25
C VAL A 97 12.38 5.45 1.05
N SER A 98 12.23 4.33 0.35
CA SER A 98 12.71 3.04 0.80
C SER A 98 14.24 3.12 0.84
N SER A 99 14.79 3.79 1.85
CA SER A 99 16.17 3.61 2.25
C SER A 99 16.22 2.27 2.97
N THR A 100 16.31 1.20 2.19
CA THR A 100 17.03 0.00 2.61
C THR A 100 18.47 0.41 2.83
N ASP A 101 18.83 0.71 4.07
CA ASP A 101 20.19 0.55 4.60
C ASP A 101 20.43 -0.93 4.92
#